data_AF-A0A7V9HT68-F1
#
_entry.id   AF-A0A7V9HT68-F1
#
_cell.length_a   1.000
_cell.length_b   1.000
_cell.length_c   1.000
_cell.angle_alpha   90.00
_cell.angle_beta   90.00
_cell.angle_gamma   90.00
#
_symmetry.space_group_name_H-M   'P 1'
#
loop_
_entity.id
_entity.type
_entity.pdbx_description
1 polymer ?
#
loop_
_entity_poly.entity_id
_entity_poly.type
_entity_poly.pdbx_seq_one_letter_code
_entity_poly.pdbx_strand_id
1 'polypeptide(L)'
;MNPDKPSINPRTVVTDGGSVALARMLAGTGYMVQERVLGDLTQAIKSGAPHLIEGERGSGKTALAEALAIACNLPVFYLQGMEGLELEDVLYSWDREGQSQWVRQAIASGMDLKEAREKQWGADYLMFGEALGAFEFAARTGVVPILIVDEIDKLQDTTEDMLLQLFGRGYAHVPRYGDVGERDPSRWPVVVLLSNDIRHDLSAPMRSRCVYTWMDMPSAREEVAILCARVPDASREAVACVAKLLDCIRAIPGVQDKPALREGICLLSAFMRDGVREVDEATLTSYLCLIAKRRGDRSYLQQSMARIELAVNERHDEVDVRVEQEFGLRERGHLAAVA
;
A
#
# COMPACT_ATOMS: atom_id res chain seq x y z
N MET A 1 11.03 8.47 -3.65
CA MET A 1 11.28 9.86 -3.19
C MET A 1 11.73 10.68 -4.38
N ASN A 2 11.14 11.86 -4.58
CA ASN A 2 11.60 12.84 -5.54
C ASN A 2 12.66 13.72 -4.85
N PRO A 3 13.92 13.75 -5.33
CA PRO A 3 15.00 14.52 -4.72
C PRO A 3 14.77 16.04 -4.79
N ASP A 4 13.91 16.50 -5.70
CA ASP A 4 13.62 17.91 -5.95
C ASP A 4 12.48 18.46 -5.07
N LYS A 5 11.91 17.63 -4.18
CA LYS A 5 10.81 18.03 -3.29
C LYS A 5 11.18 17.79 -1.83
N PRO A 6 10.80 18.69 -0.90
CA PRO A 6 10.99 18.42 0.53
C PRO A 6 10.08 17.28 0.98
N SER A 7 10.56 16.49 1.94
CA SER A 7 9.73 15.53 2.69
C SER A 7 8.81 16.28 3.66
N ILE A 8 7.55 15.88 3.72
CA ILE A 8 6.53 16.46 4.61
C ILE A 8 6.27 15.46 5.74
N ASN A 9 6.34 15.91 7.00
CA ASN A 9 5.97 15.06 8.12
C ASN A 9 4.43 14.90 8.17
N PRO A 10 3.87 13.69 8.04
CA PRO A 10 2.43 13.50 8.05
C PRO A 10 1.80 13.90 9.39
N ARG A 11 2.57 13.86 10.50
CA ARG A 11 2.11 14.31 11.82
C ARG A 11 1.82 15.81 11.86
N THR A 12 2.63 16.64 11.18
CA THR A 12 2.37 18.08 11.13
C THR A 12 1.13 18.37 10.28
N VAL A 13 0.95 17.64 9.17
CA VAL A 13 -0.24 17.76 8.30
C VAL A 13 -1.53 17.54 9.09
N VAL A 14 -1.61 16.45 9.86
CA VAL A 14 -2.82 16.11 10.62
C VAL A 14 -3.00 16.93 11.90
N THR A 15 -1.93 17.53 12.42
CA THR A 15 -1.99 18.40 13.61
C THR A 15 -2.47 19.79 13.23
N ASP A 16 -1.96 20.35 12.13
CA ASP A 16 -2.27 21.72 11.72
C ASP A 16 -3.53 21.79 10.85
N GLY A 17 -3.68 20.84 9.91
CA GLY A 17 -4.75 20.84 8.91
C GLY A 17 -5.82 19.77 9.10
N GLY A 18 -5.66 18.89 10.10
CA GLY A 18 -6.59 17.81 10.39
C GLY A 18 -6.68 16.74 9.29
N SER A 19 -7.73 15.91 9.37
CA SER A 19 -8.00 14.84 8.39
C SER A 19 -8.29 15.38 6.98
N VAL A 20 -8.88 16.57 6.87
CA VAL A 20 -9.21 17.18 5.57
C VAL A 20 -7.95 17.54 4.78
N ALA A 21 -6.91 18.05 5.43
CA ALA A 21 -5.64 18.34 4.76
C ALA A 21 -4.99 17.05 4.25
N LEU A 22 -4.99 15.98 5.07
CA LEU A 22 -4.47 14.67 4.68
C LEU A 22 -5.25 14.10 3.48
N ALA A 23 -6.58 14.17 3.49
CA ALA A 23 -7.43 13.70 2.40
C ALA A 23 -7.12 14.41 1.08
N ARG A 24 -6.92 15.74 1.11
CA ARG A 24 -6.55 16.51 -0.09
C ARG A 24 -5.18 16.11 -0.63
N MET A 25 -4.22 15.84 0.25
CA MET A 25 -2.90 15.37 -0.15
C MET A 25 -2.97 13.99 -0.82
N LEU A 26 -3.74 13.05 -0.26
CA LEU A 26 -3.97 11.73 -0.86
C LEU A 26 -4.72 11.82 -2.20
N ALA A 27 -5.75 12.66 -2.28
CA ALA A 27 -6.48 12.90 -3.52
C ALA A 27 -5.56 13.46 -4.63
N GLY A 28 -4.57 14.28 -4.25
CA GLY A 28 -3.53 14.77 -5.16
C GLY A 28 -2.65 13.67 -5.79
N THR A 29 -2.61 12.47 -5.21
CA THR A 29 -1.94 11.30 -5.80
C THR A 29 -2.89 10.40 -6.58
N GLY A 30 -4.16 10.79 -6.74
CA GLY A 30 -5.23 9.97 -7.31
C GLY A 30 -5.70 8.85 -6.38
N TYR A 31 -5.42 8.94 -5.07
CA TYR A 31 -5.97 8.01 -4.08
C TYR A 31 -7.16 8.64 -3.35
N MET A 32 -8.29 7.93 -3.39
CA MET A 32 -9.53 8.35 -2.78
C MET A 32 -9.72 7.54 -1.49
N VAL A 33 -9.63 8.22 -0.35
CA VAL A 33 -9.73 7.59 0.97
C VAL A 33 -11.16 7.64 1.50
N GLN A 34 -11.65 6.51 2.00
CA GLN A 34 -12.95 6.42 2.67
C GLN A 34 -12.93 7.19 4.00
N GLU A 35 -14.04 7.81 4.37
CA GLU A 35 -14.12 8.70 5.54
C GLU A 35 -13.67 8.01 6.84
N ARG A 36 -14.14 6.78 7.07
CA ARG A 36 -13.78 5.99 8.25
C ARG A 36 -12.29 5.67 8.29
N VAL A 37 -11.74 5.19 7.16
CA VAL A 37 -10.31 4.88 7.02
C VAL A 37 -9.44 6.11 7.25
N LEU A 38 -9.88 7.27 6.75
CA LEU A 38 -9.19 8.54 6.93
C LEU A 38 -9.16 8.95 8.41
N GLY A 39 -10.29 8.82 9.12
CA GLY A 39 -10.38 9.11 10.54
C GLY A 39 -9.40 8.28 11.36
N ASP A 40 -9.38 6.97 11.12
CA ASP A 40 -8.51 6.03 11.82
C ASP A 40 -7.03 6.26 11.47
N LEU A 41 -6.69 6.43 10.18
CA LEU A 41 -5.33 6.77 9.74
C LEU A 41 -4.83 8.06 10.42
N THR A 42 -5.71 9.06 10.55
CA THR A 42 -5.39 10.31 11.24
C THR A 42 -5.03 10.06 12.72
N GLN A 43 -5.75 9.17 13.40
CA GLN A 43 -5.43 8.80 14.79
C GLN A 43 -4.14 7.99 14.90
N ALA A 44 -3.88 7.07 13.97
CA ALA A 44 -2.64 6.31 13.93
C ALA A 44 -1.42 7.23 13.77
N ILE A 45 -1.47 8.16 12.80
CA ILE A 45 -0.42 9.16 12.59
C ILE A 45 -0.19 10.02 13.84
N LYS A 46 -1.25 10.54 14.46
CA LYS A 46 -1.16 11.39 15.66
C LYS A 46 -0.57 10.68 16.88
N SER A 47 -1.02 9.44 17.12
CA SER A 47 -0.59 8.66 18.29
C SER A 47 0.79 8.02 18.10
N GLY A 48 1.23 7.83 16.85
CA GLY A 48 2.41 7.03 16.53
C GLY A 48 2.18 5.52 16.66
N ALA A 49 0.96 5.09 16.96
CA ALA A 49 0.60 3.67 16.99
C ALA A 49 0.54 3.09 15.57
N PRO A 50 0.89 1.81 15.37
CA PRO A 50 0.72 1.13 14.09
C PRO A 50 -0.74 1.14 13.61
N HIS A 51 -0.95 1.30 12.31
CA HIS A 51 -2.26 1.23 11.69
C HIS A 51 -2.48 -0.16 11.09
N LEU A 52 -3.31 -0.97 11.74
CA LEU A 52 -3.72 -2.28 11.23
C LEU A 52 -4.93 -2.12 10.30
N ILE A 53 -4.73 -2.45 9.03
CA ILE A 53 -5.74 -2.38 7.98
C ILE A 53 -6.05 -3.79 7.50
N GLU A 54 -7.26 -4.24 7.80
CA GLU A 54 -7.84 -5.48 7.26
C GLU A 54 -8.84 -5.15 6.15
N GLY A 55 -9.10 -6.11 5.28
CA GLY A 55 -10.15 -5.97 4.27
C GLY A 55 -9.97 -6.94 3.11
N GLU A 56 -10.90 -6.94 2.17
CA GLU A 56 -10.84 -7.83 1.02
C GLU A 56 -9.66 -7.50 0.09
N ARG A 57 -9.27 -8.48 -0.74
CA ARG A 57 -8.24 -8.26 -1.75
C ARG A 57 -8.75 -7.26 -2.79
N GLY A 58 -7.98 -6.19 -3.02
CA GLY A 58 -8.34 -5.15 -3.99
C GLY A 58 -9.12 -3.97 -3.41
N SER A 59 -9.34 -3.93 -2.09
CA SER A 59 -9.94 -2.78 -1.38
C SER A 59 -9.05 -1.53 -1.38
N GLY A 60 -7.76 -1.65 -1.69
CA GLY A 60 -6.83 -0.52 -1.83
C GLY A 60 -5.94 -0.27 -0.61
N LYS A 61 -5.73 -1.29 0.25
CA LYS A 61 -4.92 -1.18 1.47
C LYS A 61 -3.47 -0.76 1.22
N THR A 62 -2.75 -1.49 0.36
CA THR A 62 -1.36 -1.17 -0.02
C THR A 62 -1.28 0.20 -0.69
N ALA A 63 -2.23 0.49 -1.57
CA ALA A 63 -2.30 1.77 -2.29
C ALA A 63 -2.50 2.98 -1.36
N LEU A 64 -3.10 2.81 -0.17
CA LEU A 64 -3.20 3.87 0.84
C LEU A 64 -1.82 4.27 1.37
N ALA A 65 -1.01 3.29 1.76
CA ALA A 65 0.32 3.52 2.31
C ALA A 65 1.27 4.12 1.25
N GLU A 66 1.20 3.62 0.02
CA GLU A 66 1.92 4.19 -1.12
C GLU A 66 1.48 5.62 -1.43
N ALA A 67 0.17 5.90 -1.43
CA ALA A 67 -0.35 7.23 -1.62
C ALA A 67 0.13 8.20 -0.54
N LEU A 68 0.16 7.77 0.72
CA LEU A 68 0.70 8.57 1.81
C LEU A 68 2.18 8.89 1.60
N ALA A 69 2.98 7.90 1.19
CA ALA A 69 4.40 8.07 0.89
C ALA A 69 4.62 9.05 -0.28
N ILE A 70 3.86 8.92 -1.36
CA ILE A 70 3.93 9.82 -2.52
C ILE A 70 3.53 11.24 -2.13
N ALA A 71 2.40 11.38 -1.44
CA ALA A 71 1.83 12.66 -1.04
C ALA A 71 2.77 13.46 -0.12
N CYS A 72 3.46 12.76 0.77
CA CYS A 72 4.40 13.37 1.72
C CYS A 72 5.87 13.32 1.25
N ASN A 73 6.13 12.78 0.05
CA ASN A 73 7.48 12.55 -0.48
C ASN A 73 8.41 11.80 0.49
N LEU A 74 7.95 10.68 1.02
CA LEU A 74 8.66 9.89 2.03
C LEU A 74 9.31 8.64 1.43
N PRO A 75 10.39 8.12 2.06
CA PRO A 75 10.89 6.80 1.74
C PRO A 75 9.94 5.73 2.29
N VAL A 76 9.90 4.58 1.60
CA VAL A 76 9.10 3.42 1.98
C VAL A 76 10.05 2.27 2.27
N PHE A 77 9.87 1.66 3.44
CA PHE A 77 10.44 0.37 3.82
C PHE A 77 9.32 -0.66 3.72
N TYR A 78 9.60 -1.81 3.12
CA TYR A 78 8.56 -2.78 2.77
C TYR A 78 8.94 -4.16 3.26
N LEU A 79 8.23 -4.63 4.28
CA LEU A 79 8.35 -5.97 4.82
C LEU A 79 7.18 -6.83 4.34
N GLN A 80 7.47 -7.83 3.51
CA GLN A 80 6.47 -8.83 3.11
C GLN A 80 6.42 -9.92 4.17
N GLY A 81 5.27 -10.11 4.80
CA GLY A 81 5.01 -11.21 5.72
C GLY A 81 4.94 -12.54 5.02
N MET A 82 5.68 -13.52 5.54
CA MET A 82 5.73 -14.88 5.04
C MET A 82 6.19 -15.82 6.15
N GLU A 83 5.77 -17.09 6.06
CA GLU A 83 6.20 -18.12 7.01
C GLU A 83 7.72 -18.31 6.96
N GLY A 84 8.33 -18.44 8.14
CA GLY A 84 9.77 -18.68 8.27
C GLY A 84 10.65 -17.44 8.19
N LEU A 85 10.08 -16.22 8.24
CA LEU A 85 10.87 -15.02 8.48
C LEU A 85 11.53 -15.07 9.86
N GLU A 86 12.84 -14.90 9.86
CA GLU A 86 13.66 -14.88 11.06
C GLU A 86 13.90 -13.45 11.55
N LEU A 87 14.46 -13.33 12.75
CA LEU A 87 14.94 -12.06 13.30
C LEU A 87 15.82 -11.27 12.32
N GLU A 88 16.67 -12.01 11.61
CA GLU A 88 17.65 -11.46 10.68
C GLU A 88 17.01 -10.70 9.50
N ASP A 89 15.82 -11.14 9.06
CA ASP A 89 15.09 -10.53 7.95
C ASP A 89 14.33 -9.26 8.37
N VAL A 90 13.94 -9.18 9.65
CA VAL A 90 13.05 -8.14 10.15
C VAL A 90 13.81 -7.01 10.85
N LEU A 91 14.78 -7.33 11.70
CA LEU A 91 15.50 -6.33 12.48
C LEU A 91 16.94 -6.16 12.01
N TYR A 92 17.80 -7.17 12.17
CA TYR A 92 19.19 -7.04 11.77
C TYR A 92 19.90 -8.38 11.65
N SER A 93 20.93 -8.40 10.83
CA SER A 93 21.91 -9.48 10.74
C SER A 93 23.33 -8.92 10.74
N TRP A 94 24.30 -9.77 11.10
CA TRP A 94 25.71 -9.45 10.99
C TRP A 94 26.29 -10.09 9.73
N ASP A 95 27.03 -9.33 8.93
CA ASP A 95 27.86 -9.87 7.85
C ASP A 95 29.05 -10.64 8.46
N ARG A 96 28.80 -11.91 8.80
CA ARG A 96 29.80 -12.78 9.42
C ARG A 96 30.98 -13.05 8.50
N GLU A 97 30.76 -13.04 7.19
CA GLU A 97 31.83 -13.24 6.22
C GLU A 97 32.74 -12.01 6.20
N GLY A 98 32.18 -10.81 6.03
CA GLY A 98 32.91 -9.55 6.10
C GLY A 98 33.67 -9.38 7.41
N GLN A 99 33.03 -9.66 8.55
CA GLN A 99 33.69 -9.65 9.87
C GLN A 99 34.90 -10.60 9.91
N SER A 100 34.74 -11.82 9.42
CA SER A 100 35.79 -12.83 9.40
C SER A 100 36.95 -12.47 8.46
N GLN A 101 36.66 -11.81 7.34
CA GLN A 101 37.67 -11.30 6.42
C GLN A 101 38.44 -10.12 7.04
N TRP A 102 37.72 -9.19 7.66
CA TRP A 102 38.30 -8.03 8.33
C TRP A 102 39.20 -8.44 9.50
N VAL A 103 38.79 -9.39 10.35
CA VAL A 103 39.64 -9.92 11.43
C VAL A 103 40.94 -10.51 10.87
N ARG A 104 40.86 -11.28 9.77
CA ARG A 104 42.05 -11.85 9.12
C ARG A 104 43.01 -10.78 8.59
N GLN A 105 42.47 -9.75 7.94
CA GLN A 105 43.28 -8.64 7.40
C GLN A 105 43.90 -7.79 8.51
N ALA A 106 43.17 -7.53 9.59
CA ALA A 106 43.67 -6.79 10.75
C ALA A 106 44.87 -7.51 11.40
N ILE A 107 44.75 -8.82 11.61
CA ILE A 107 45.85 -9.66 12.14
C ILE A 107 47.05 -9.65 11.19
N ALA A 108 46.82 -9.81 9.88
CA ALA A 108 47.89 -9.77 8.87
C ALA A 108 48.60 -8.41 8.82
N SER A 109 47.90 -7.33 9.20
CA SER A 109 48.44 -5.98 9.30
C SER A 109 49.14 -5.68 10.64
N GLY A 110 49.26 -6.68 11.51
CA GLY A 110 49.96 -6.58 12.80
C GLY A 110 49.09 -6.22 14.00
N MET A 111 47.76 -6.16 13.86
CA MET A 111 46.85 -5.95 15.00
C MET A 111 46.75 -7.22 15.86
N ASP A 112 46.66 -7.06 17.18
CA ASP A 112 46.42 -8.18 18.08
C ASP A 112 45.04 -8.83 17.82
N LEU A 113 44.96 -10.16 17.98
CA LEU A 113 43.73 -10.91 17.72
C LEU A 113 42.56 -10.44 18.59
N LYS A 114 42.82 -10.08 19.86
CA LYS A 114 41.76 -9.63 20.77
C LYS A 114 41.24 -8.27 20.33
N GLU A 115 42.15 -7.34 20.03
CA GLU A 115 41.81 -6.01 19.52
C GLU A 115 41.04 -6.10 18.19
N ALA A 116 41.48 -6.98 17.29
CA ALA A 116 40.74 -7.25 16.05
C ALA A 116 39.33 -7.72 16.38
N ARG A 117 39.15 -8.80 17.16
CA ARG A 117 37.81 -9.33 17.48
C ARG A 117 36.88 -8.34 18.16
N GLU A 118 37.38 -7.35 18.88
CA GLU A 118 36.56 -6.30 19.50
C GLU A 118 36.07 -5.28 18.46
N LYS A 119 36.91 -4.91 17.49
CA LYS A 119 36.60 -3.90 16.46
C LYS A 119 35.74 -4.41 15.28
N GLN A 120 35.46 -5.71 15.19
CA GLN A 120 34.60 -6.28 14.14
C GLN A 120 33.09 -5.92 14.29
N TRP A 121 32.67 -5.42 15.47
CA TRP A 121 31.28 -5.08 15.77
C TRP A 121 30.96 -3.62 15.41
N GLY A 122 31.14 -3.29 14.13
CA GLY A 122 30.92 -1.95 13.59
C GLY A 122 29.72 -1.87 12.66
N ALA A 123 29.24 -0.64 12.41
CA ALA A 123 28.11 -0.38 11.51
C ALA A 123 28.32 -0.94 10.10
N ASP A 124 29.58 -1.00 9.64
CA ASP A 124 29.95 -1.49 8.30
C ASP A 124 29.58 -2.97 8.07
N TYR A 125 29.38 -3.75 9.14
CA TYR A 125 29.00 -5.16 9.07
C TYR A 125 27.59 -5.43 9.59
N LEU A 126 26.88 -4.38 10.03
CA LEU A 126 25.52 -4.50 10.54
C LEU A 126 24.55 -4.25 9.39
N MET A 127 23.83 -5.29 8.99
CA MET A 127 22.77 -5.19 7.99
C MET A 127 21.44 -5.04 8.70
N PHE A 128 20.67 -4.03 8.34
CA PHE A 128 19.34 -3.81 8.90
C PHE A 128 18.29 -4.52 8.06
N GLY A 129 17.38 -5.22 8.74
CA GLY A 129 16.11 -5.64 8.16
C GLY A 129 15.18 -4.44 8.00
N GLU A 130 14.11 -4.62 7.21
CA GLU A 130 13.24 -3.53 6.77
C GLU A 130 12.60 -2.75 7.93
N ALA A 131 12.20 -3.44 9.00
CA ALA A 131 11.54 -2.79 10.14
C ALA A 131 12.52 -1.94 10.94
N LEU A 132 13.65 -2.48 11.40
CA LEU A 132 14.64 -1.69 12.15
C LEU A 132 15.30 -0.63 11.25
N GLY A 133 15.50 -0.94 9.97
CA GLY A 133 16.04 -0.02 8.98
C GLY A 133 15.19 1.25 8.84
N ALA A 134 13.86 1.14 8.91
CA ALA A 134 12.98 2.31 8.92
C ALA A 134 13.22 3.23 10.14
N PHE A 135 13.37 2.64 11.33
CA PHE A 135 13.64 3.42 12.55
C PHE A 135 15.08 3.98 12.59
N GLU A 136 16.07 3.23 12.11
CA GLU A 136 17.44 3.72 11.94
C GLU A 136 17.47 4.90 10.97
N PHE A 137 16.81 4.77 9.83
CA PHE A 137 16.73 5.82 8.82
C PHE A 137 16.13 7.10 9.39
N ALA A 138 15.05 6.97 10.16
CA ALA A 138 14.42 8.10 10.84
C ALA A 138 15.40 8.79 11.80
N ALA A 139 16.12 8.02 12.62
CA ALA A 139 17.09 8.55 13.57
C ALA A 139 18.27 9.25 12.88
N ARG A 140 18.76 8.70 11.78
CA ARG A 140 19.91 9.22 11.04
C ARG A 140 19.59 10.45 10.21
N THR A 141 18.41 10.51 9.61
CA THR A 141 18.04 11.56 8.65
C THR A 141 17.09 12.62 9.20
N GLY A 142 16.39 12.31 10.29
CA GLY A 142 15.30 13.13 10.82
C GLY A 142 14.02 13.10 9.99
N VAL A 143 13.98 12.34 8.89
CA VAL A 143 12.82 12.18 8.01
C VAL A 143 11.97 11.01 8.50
N VAL A 144 10.65 11.18 8.58
CA VAL A 144 9.71 10.12 9.00
C VAL A 144 9.40 9.20 7.81
N PRO A 145 9.90 7.96 7.74
CA PRO A 145 9.56 7.05 6.65
C PRO A 145 8.18 6.40 6.84
N ILE A 146 7.70 5.75 5.78
CA ILE A 146 6.59 4.79 5.87
C ILE A 146 7.19 3.39 5.99
N LEU A 147 6.72 2.61 6.97
CA LEU A 147 7.00 1.18 7.06
C LEU A 147 5.72 0.43 6.73
N ILE A 148 5.73 -0.31 5.61
CA ILE A 148 4.64 -1.20 5.21
C ILE A 148 5.01 -2.61 5.66
N VAL A 149 4.14 -3.24 6.44
CA VAL A 149 4.21 -4.68 6.72
C VAL A 149 3.01 -5.35 6.08
N ASP A 150 3.22 -5.94 4.91
CA ASP A 150 2.16 -6.62 4.17
C ASP A 150 2.02 -8.07 4.62
N GLU A 151 0.82 -8.64 4.56
CA GLU A 151 0.52 -10.00 5.04
C GLU A 151 1.07 -10.30 6.45
N ILE A 152 0.88 -9.34 7.39
CA ILE A 152 1.36 -9.46 8.78
C ILE A 152 0.82 -10.73 9.47
N ASP A 153 -0.36 -11.19 9.07
CA ASP A 153 -1.03 -12.42 9.53
C ASP A 153 -0.27 -13.72 9.23
N LYS A 154 0.75 -13.66 8.36
CA LYS A 154 1.62 -14.81 8.04
C LYS A 154 2.89 -14.86 8.89
N LEU A 155 3.14 -13.85 9.72
CA LEU A 155 4.27 -13.85 10.62
C LEU A 155 4.05 -14.84 11.78
N GLN A 156 5.15 -15.32 12.34
CA GLN A 156 5.12 -16.12 13.56
C GLN A 156 5.02 -15.20 14.78
N ASP A 157 4.39 -15.70 15.86
CA ASP A 157 4.23 -14.98 17.13
C ASP A 157 5.54 -14.36 17.64
N THR A 158 6.66 -15.08 17.52
CA THR A 158 7.98 -14.59 17.94
C THR A 158 8.40 -13.35 17.16
N THR A 159 8.10 -13.29 15.86
CA THR A 159 8.41 -12.14 15.01
C THR A 159 7.48 -10.98 15.32
N GLU A 160 6.19 -11.24 15.56
CA GLU A 160 5.24 -10.24 16.04
C GLU A 160 5.68 -9.59 17.35
N ASP A 161 6.12 -10.38 18.34
CA ASP A 161 6.59 -9.90 19.63
C ASP A 161 7.81 -8.97 19.51
N MET A 162 8.66 -9.21 18.51
CA MET A 162 9.83 -8.38 18.24
C MET A 162 9.45 -7.06 17.58
N LEU A 163 8.54 -7.10 16.61
CA LEU A 163 7.94 -5.90 16.02
C LEU A 163 7.22 -5.07 17.09
N LEU A 164 6.48 -5.70 18.00
CA LEU A 164 5.82 -5.04 19.12
C LEU A 164 6.78 -4.26 20.01
N GLN A 165 7.94 -4.85 20.32
CA GLN A 165 8.97 -4.15 21.10
C GLN A 165 9.52 -2.94 20.35
N LEU A 166 9.77 -3.09 19.04
CA LEU A 166 10.23 -1.99 18.20
C LEU A 166 9.18 -0.87 18.11
N PHE A 167 7.92 -1.19 17.82
CA PHE A 167 6.84 -0.21 17.70
C PHE A 167 6.50 0.45 19.03
N GLY A 168 6.71 -0.23 20.16
CA GLY A 168 6.47 0.32 21.49
C GLY A 168 7.58 1.22 22.02
N ARG A 169 8.82 1.08 21.52
CA ARG A 169 10.00 1.80 22.05
C ARG A 169 10.67 2.72 21.03
N GLY A 170 10.49 2.45 19.75
CA GLY A 170 11.14 3.14 18.63
C GLY A 170 12.56 2.66 18.33
N TYR A 171 13.10 1.71 19.10
CA TYR A 171 14.45 1.19 18.91
C TYR A 171 14.56 -0.27 19.33
N ALA A 172 15.56 -0.97 18.80
CA ALA A 172 15.93 -2.32 19.19
C ALA A 172 17.37 -2.35 19.74
N HIS A 173 17.63 -3.25 20.69
CA HIS A 173 18.99 -3.48 21.18
C HIS A 173 19.71 -4.50 20.29
N VAL A 174 20.81 -4.08 19.67
CA VAL A 174 21.69 -4.94 18.88
C VAL A 174 22.86 -5.39 19.75
N PRO A 175 23.00 -6.70 20.06
CA PRO A 175 24.09 -7.20 20.89
C PRO A 175 25.45 -6.78 20.34
N ARG A 176 26.31 -6.28 21.23
CA ARG A 176 27.68 -5.79 20.92
C ARG A 176 27.76 -4.53 20.06
N TYR A 177 26.63 -3.93 19.70
CA TYR A 177 26.57 -2.65 19.00
C TYR A 177 25.86 -1.56 19.82
N GLY A 178 24.73 -1.91 20.44
CA GLY A 178 23.94 -1.00 21.26
C GLY A 178 22.53 -0.79 20.71
N ASP A 179 21.86 0.26 21.18
CA ASP A 179 20.49 0.57 20.79
C ASP A 179 20.47 1.28 19.43
N VAL A 180 19.64 0.79 18.50
CA VAL A 180 19.45 1.33 17.15
C VAL A 180 17.99 1.69 16.94
N GLY A 181 17.73 2.89 16.45
CA GLY A 181 16.41 3.39 16.12
C GLY A 181 16.18 4.82 16.60
N GLU A 182 14.92 5.25 16.60
CA GLU A 182 14.51 6.60 16.93
C GLU A 182 13.74 6.63 18.25
N ARG A 183 14.22 7.41 19.22
CA ARG A 183 13.62 7.51 20.55
C ARG A 183 12.51 8.55 20.64
N ASP A 184 12.50 9.54 19.74
CA ASP A 184 11.49 10.59 19.69
C ASP A 184 10.25 10.10 18.92
N PRO A 185 9.09 9.90 19.59
CA PRO A 185 7.88 9.42 18.93
C PRO A 185 7.38 10.33 17.80
N SER A 186 7.72 11.62 17.82
CA SER A 186 7.35 12.54 16.74
C SER A 186 8.04 12.20 15.41
N ARG A 187 9.16 11.47 15.49
CA ARG A 187 9.98 11.05 14.35
C ARG A 187 9.87 9.56 14.02
N TRP A 188 9.08 8.78 14.76
CA TRP A 188 8.87 7.37 14.45
C TRP A 188 8.29 7.19 13.04
N PRO A 189 8.65 6.11 12.31
CA PRO A 189 7.99 5.74 11.08
C PRO A 189 6.47 5.71 11.23
N VAL A 190 5.74 6.03 10.15
CA VAL A 190 4.32 5.69 10.08
C VAL A 190 4.25 4.22 9.69
N VAL A 191 3.80 3.39 10.63
CA VAL A 191 3.72 1.94 10.46
C VAL A 191 2.33 1.56 9.96
N VAL A 192 2.25 0.91 8.81
CA VAL A 192 1.02 0.41 8.21
C VAL A 192 1.11 -1.12 8.11
N LEU A 193 0.27 -1.82 8.86
CA LEU A 193 0.17 -3.27 8.88
C LEU A 193 -1.02 -3.69 8.02
N LEU A 194 -0.80 -4.53 7.02
CA LEU A 194 -1.83 -4.97 6.09
C LEU A 194 -2.09 -6.45 6.29
N SER A 195 -3.37 -6.81 6.45
CA SER A 195 -3.80 -8.21 6.46
C SER A 195 -4.92 -8.41 5.44
N ASN A 196 -4.84 -9.54 4.73
CA ASN A 196 -5.87 -10.00 3.81
C ASN A 196 -6.72 -11.12 4.41
N ASP A 197 -6.30 -11.70 5.53
CA ASP A 197 -6.82 -12.97 6.00
C ASP A 197 -7.75 -12.81 7.20
N ILE A 198 -8.86 -13.55 7.13
CA ILE A 198 -9.83 -13.73 8.21
C ILE A 198 -9.56 -15.06 8.94
N ARG A 199 -8.63 -15.89 8.43
CA ARG A 199 -8.32 -17.24 8.94
C ARG A 199 -7.15 -17.25 9.91
N HIS A 200 -6.13 -16.42 9.67
CA HIS A 200 -4.99 -16.27 10.56
C HIS A 200 -5.21 -15.01 11.40
N ASP A 201 -5.44 -15.22 12.69
CA ASP A 201 -5.70 -14.13 13.62
C ASP A 201 -4.37 -13.59 14.14
N LEU A 202 -4.16 -12.28 13.99
CA LEU A 202 -3.03 -11.59 14.56
C LEU A 202 -3.01 -11.75 16.08
N SER A 203 -1.83 -11.81 16.70
CA SER A 203 -1.74 -12.00 18.15
C SER A 203 -2.51 -10.90 18.91
N ALA A 204 -3.18 -11.27 20.01
CA ALA A 204 -3.89 -10.31 20.85
C ALA A 204 -2.98 -9.15 21.35
N PRO A 205 -1.71 -9.38 21.71
CA PRO A 205 -0.77 -8.31 22.02
C PRO A 205 -0.56 -7.31 20.89
N MET A 206 -0.45 -7.76 19.63
CA MET A 206 -0.30 -6.90 18.46
C MET A 206 -1.57 -6.07 18.23
N ARG A 207 -2.73 -6.72 18.16
CA ARG A 207 -4.02 -6.05 17.95
C ARG A 207 -4.29 -4.96 18.98
N SER A 208 -4.02 -5.23 20.26
CA SER A 208 -4.28 -4.27 21.35
C SER A 208 -3.43 -2.98 21.30
N ARG A 209 -2.36 -2.95 20.49
CA ARG A 209 -1.46 -1.80 20.33
C ARG A 209 -1.61 -1.08 18.99
N CYS A 210 -2.50 -1.55 18.13
CA CYS A 210 -2.76 -0.95 16.84
C CYS A 210 -4.04 -0.10 16.85
N VAL A 211 -4.06 0.93 16.02
CA VAL A 211 -5.32 1.50 15.53
C VAL A 211 -5.85 0.56 14.47
N TYR A 212 -7.08 0.10 14.62
CA TYR A 212 -7.69 -0.90 13.73
C TYR A 212 -8.67 -0.26 12.76
N THR A 213 -8.57 -0.67 11.50
CA THR A 213 -9.52 -0.30 10.45
C THR A 213 -9.85 -1.51 9.59
N TRP A 214 -11.15 -1.67 9.33
CA TRP A 214 -11.64 -2.51 8.23
C TRP A 214 -11.85 -1.64 6.99
N MET A 215 -11.25 -2.03 5.87
CA MET A 215 -11.36 -1.36 4.58
C MET A 215 -12.30 -2.13 3.67
N ASP A 216 -13.47 -1.54 3.43
CA ASP A 216 -14.48 -2.10 2.55
C ASP A 216 -14.07 -1.97 1.07
N MET A 217 -14.64 -2.84 0.23
CA MET A 217 -14.55 -2.65 -1.21
C MET A 217 -15.20 -1.31 -1.60
N PRO A 218 -14.60 -0.55 -2.53
CA PRO A 218 -15.19 0.71 -2.98
C PRO A 218 -16.62 0.52 -3.45
N SER A 219 -17.50 1.41 -3.03
CA SER A 219 -18.85 1.49 -3.56
C SER A 219 -18.81 1.78 -5.06
N ALA A 220 -19.93 1.49 -5.73
CA ALA A 220 -20.03 1.70 -7.17
C ALA A 220 -19.91 3.20 -7.57
N ARG A 221 -20.12 4.13 -6.63
CA ARG A 221 -19.85 5.57 -6.81
C ARG A 221 -18.36 5.88 -6.69
N GLU A 222 -17.69 5.33 -5.66
CA GLU A 222 -16.25 5.50 -5.46
C GLU A 222 -15.44 4.86 -6.59
N GLU A 223 -15.90 3.73 -7.15
CA GLU A 223 -15.28 3.10 -8.33
C GLU A 223 -15.15 4.09 -9.50
N VAL A 224 -16.22 4.82 -9.83
CA VAL A 224 -16.20 5.83 -10.89
C VAL A 224 -15.22 6.96 -10.55
N ALA A 225 -15.26 7.49 -9.33
CA ALA A 225 -14.33 8.53 -8.89
C ALA A 225 -12.86 8.08 -8.99
N ILE A 226 -12.58 6.83 -8.61
CA ILE A 226 -11.22 6.27 -8.68
C ILE A 226 -10.78 6.03 -10.13
N LEU A 227 -11.66 5.53 -11.00
CA LEU A 227 -11.36 5.39 -12.44
C LEU A 227 -10.98 6.74 -13.05
N CYS A 228 -11.80 7.76 -12.78
CA CYS A 228 -11.54 9.14 -13.19
C CYS A 228 -10.21 9.67 -12.63
N ALA A 229 -9.90 9.39 -11.36
CA ALA A 229 -8.68 9.86 -10.71
C ALA A 229 -7.41 9.19 -11.24
N ARG A 230 -7.50 7.90 -11.57
CA ARG A 230 -6.37 7.09 -12.06
C ARG A 230 -6.12 7.22 -13.55
N VAL A 231 -7.14 7.58 -14.33
CA VAL A 231 -7.04 7.85 -15.76
C VAL A 231 -7.65 9.23 -16.04
N PRO A 232 -6.94 10.33 -15.70
CA PRO A 232 -7.49 11.67 -15.72
C PRO A 232 -7.90 12.16 -17.12
N ASP A 233 -7.25 11.63 -18.16
CA ASP A 233 -7.54 11.97 -19.56
C ASP A 233 -8.75 11.19 -20.13
N ALA A 234 -9.34 10.28 -19.36
CA ALA A 234 -10.47 9.47 -19.81
C ALA A 234 -11.72 10.33 -20.07
N SER A 235 -12.35 10.12 -21.22
CA SER A 235 -13.64 10.75 -21.51
C SER A 235 -14.74 10.17 -20.62
N ARG A 236 -15.83 10.93 -20.49
CA ARG A 236 -17.02 10.55 -19.74
C ARG A 236 -17.57 9.20 -20.25
N GLU A 237 -17.61 9.05 -21.57
CA GLU A 237 -18.09 7.87 -22.26
C GLU A 237 -17.21 6.65 -21.97
N ALA A 238 -15.88 6.82 -21.94
CA ALA A 238 -14.95 5.73 -21.66
C ALA A 238 -15.07 5.23 -20.21
N VAL A 239 -15.22 6.15 -19.25
CA VAL A 239 -15.44 5.79 -17.84
C VAL A 239 -16.77 5.05 -17.66
N ALA A 240 -17.86 5.57 -18.24
CA ALA A 240 -19.17 4.92 -18.19
C ALA A 240 -19.13 3.53 -18.83
N CYS A 241 -18.50 3.41 -19.99
CA CYS A 241 -18.29 2.15 -20.70
C CYS A 241 -17.61 1.10 -19.80
N VAL A 242 -16.47 1.44 -19.19
CA VAL A 242 -15.74 0.49 -18.34
C VAL A 242 -16.53 0.16 -17.08
N ALA A 243 -17.15 1.14 -16.41
CA ALA A 243 -17.96 0.88 -15.23
C ALA A 243 -19.15 -0.06 -15.51
N LYS A 244 -19.87 0.14 -16.62
CA LYS A 244 -20.94 -0.77 -17.08
C LYS A 244 -20.42 -2.17 -17.38
N LEU A 245 -19.26 -2.26 -18.02
CA LEU A 245 -18.63 -3.52 -18.36
C LEU A 245 -18.29 -4.33 -17.10
N LEU A 246 -17.67 -3.69 -16.10
CA LEU A 246 -17.33 -4.34 -14.83
C LEU A 246 -18.58 -4.82 -14.09
N ASP A 247 -19.61 -3.98 -14.01
CA ASP A 247 -20.87 -4.31 -13.35
C ASP A 247 -21.57 -5.50 -14.03
N CYS A 248 -21.66 -5.46 -15.37
CA CYS A 248 -22.22 -6.55 -16.15
C CYS A 248 -21.45 -7.87 -15.91
N ILE A 249 -20.11 -7.84 -15.91
CA ILE A 249 -19.30 -9.04 -15.70
C ILE A 249 -19.47 -9.61 -14.28
N ARG A 250 -19.53 -8.75 -13.26
CA ARG A 250 -19.76 -9.18 -11.86
C ARG A 250 -21.12 -9.87 -11.68
N ALA A 251 -22.07 -9.62 -12.57
CA ALA A 251 -23.40 -10.23 -12.59
C ALA A 251 -23.50 -11.51 -13.44
N ILE A 252 -22.44 -11.94 -14.16
CA ILE A 252 -22.46 -13.16 -14.96
C ILE A 252 -22.33 -14.40 -14.04
N PRO A 253 -23.32 -15.31 -14.04
CA PRO A 253 -23.22 -16.55 -13.28
C PRO A 253 -22.08 -17.43 -13.80
N GLY A 254 -21.33 -18.05 -12.89
CA GLY A 254 -20.23 -18.96 -13.23
C GLY A 254 -18.85 -18.31 -13.26
N VAL A 255 -18.76 -16.99 -13.46
CA VAL A 255 -17.50 -16.24 -13.31
C VAL A 255 -17.08 -16.25 -11.83
N GLN A 256 -15.93 -16.85 -11.56
CA GLN A 256 -15.38 -16.99 -10.21
C GLN A 256 -14.54 -15.77 -9.83
N ASP A 257 -13.58 -15.39 -10.67
CA ASP A 257 -12.77 -14.20 -10.43
C ASP A 257 -13.48 -12.96 -10.98
N LYS A 258 -14.34 -12.38 -10.15
CA LYS A 258 -15.00 -11.11 -10.47
C LYS A 258 -13.97 -9.99 -10.58
N PRO A 259 -14.05 -9.12 -11.61
CA PRO A 259 -13.06 -8.08 -11.79
C PRO A 259 -13.17 -7.04 -10.68
N ALA A 260 -12.01 -6.66 -10.13
CA ALA A 260 -11.91 -5.60 -9.14
C ALA A 260 -11.55 -4.28 -9.83
N LEU A 261 -11.38 -3.23 -9.02
CA LEU A 261 -11.03 -1.90 -9.50
C LEU A 261 -9.71 -1.88 -10.30
N ARG A 262 -8.76 -2.75 -9.93
CA ARG A 262 -7.48 -2.88 -10.64
C ARG A 262 -7.67 -3.27 -12.10
N GLU A 263 -8.52 -4.27 -12.36
CA GLU A 263 -8.84 -4.70 -13.72
C GLU A 263 -9.56 -3.57 -14.49
N GLY A 264 -10.45 -2.82 -13.82
CA GLY A 264 -11.09 -1.63 -14.35
C GLY A 264 -10.13 -0.53 -14.81
N ILE A 265 -9.19 -0.14 -13.93
CA ILE A 265 -8.17 0.87 -14.24
C ILE A 265 -7.29 0.41 -15.41
N CYS A 266 -6.90 -0.87 -15.42
CA CYS A 266 -6.07 -1.44 -16.47
C CYS A 266 -6.79 -1.42 -17.83
N LEU A 267 -8.07 -1.80 -17.84
CA LEU A 267 -8.90 -1.78 -19.04
C LEU A 267 -9.11 -0.36 -19.57
N LEU A 268 -9.47 0.58 -18.69
CA LEU A 268 -9.68 1.98 -19.06
C LEU A 268 -8.40 2.60 -19.63
N SER A 269 -7.25 2.34 -18.99
CA SER A 269 -5.95 2.80 -19.47
C SER A 269 -5.62 2.21 -20.85
N ALA A 270 -5.94 0.94 -21.08
CA ALA A 270 -5.73 0.30 -22.38
C ALA A 270 -6.63 0.91 -23.47
N PHE A 271 -7.92 1.15 -23.17
CA PHE A 271 -8.84 1.80 -24.10
C PHE A 271 -8.36 3.21 -24.49
N MET A 272 -7.88 3.99 -23.52
CA MET A 272 -7.34 5.32 -23.77
C MET A 272 -6.06 5.28 -24.60
N ARG A 273 -5.15 4.36 -24.29
CA ARG A 273 -3.90 4.17 -25.04
C ARG A 273 -4.16 3.78 -26.51
N ASP A 274 -5.11 2.87 -26.71
CA ASP A 274 -5.36 2.25 -28.02
C ASP A 274 -6.43 3.02 -28.83
N GLY A 275 -6.97 4.11 -28.28
CA GLY A 275 -7.95 4.97 -28.95
C GLY A 275 -9.31 4.32 -29.18
N VAL A 276 -9.70 3.40 -28.30
CA VAL A 276 -10.98 2.68 -28.38
C VAL A 276 -12.14 3.65 -28.13
N ARG A 277 -13.08 3.73 -29.06
CA ARG A 277 -14.26 4.62 -28.98
C ARG A 277 -15.58 3.86 -28.86
N GLU A 278 -15.63 2.69 -29.47
CA GLU A 278 -16.79 1.81 -29.47
C GLU A 278 -16.34 0.43 -29.01
N VAL A 279 -17.20 -0.25 -28.25
CA VAL A 279 -16.92 -1.58 -27.73
C VAL A 279 -17.86 -2.55 -28.41
N ASP A 280 -17.31 -3.26 -29.39
CA ASP A 280 -17.93 -4.37 -30.10
C ASP A 280 -17.34 -5.72 -29.62
N GLU A 281 -17.87 -6.84 -30.11
CA GLU A 281 -17.38 -8.18 -29.79
C GLU A 281 -15.87 -8.37 -30.09
N ALA A 282 -15.37 -7.78 -31.18
CA ALA A 282 -13.96 -7.88 -31.57
C ALA A 282 -13.05 -7.14 -30.56
N THR A 283 -13.46 -5.95 -30.15
CA THR A 283 -12.81 -5.17 -29.10
C THR A 283 -12.82 -5.95 -27.80
N LEU A 284 -14.00 -6.38 -27.31
CA LEU A 284 -14.11 -7.17 -26.07
C LEU A 284 -13.17 -8.37 -26.09
N THR A 285 -13.18 -9.15 -27.18
CA THR A 285 -12.33 -10.33 -27.35
C THR A 285 -10.83 -10.00 -27.21
N SER A 286 -10.40 -8.86 -27.74
CA SER A 286 -9.01 -8.39 -27.69
C SER A 286 -8.54 -8.04 -26.27
N TYR A 287 -9.46 -7.55 -25.42
CA TYR A 287 -9.15 -7.12 -24.04
C TYR A 287 -9.59 -8.10 -22.95
N LEU A 288 -10.21 -9.24 -23.30
CA LEU A 288 -10.59 -10.29 -22.34
C LEU A 288 -9.42 -10.74 -21.44
N CYS A 289 -8.18 -10.68 -21.95
CA CYS A 289 -6.98 -11.02 -21.20
C CYS A 289 -6.73 -10.12 -19.98
N LEU A 290 -7.29 -8.90 -19.97
CA LEU A 290 -7.19 -7.98 -18.84
C LEU A 290 -8.16 -8.32 -17.72
N ILE A 291 -9.30 -8.95 -18.05
CA ILE A 291 -10.42 -9.13 -17.14
C ILE A 291 -10.54 -10.59 -16.67
N ALA A 292 -10.51 -11.57 -17.58
CA ALA A 292 -10.59 -12.98 -17.24
C ALA A 292 -9.21 -13.62 -17.16
N LYS A 293 -8.76 -13.91 -15.93
CA LYS A 293 -7.48 -14.57 -15.65
C LYS A 293 -7.58 -16.10 -15.62
N ARG A 294 -8.79 -16.66 -15.53
CA ARG A 294 -9.03 -18.11 -15.54
C ARG A 294 -9.62 -18.56 -16.87
N ARG A 295 -9.23 -19.76 -17.31
CA ARG A 295 -9.79 -20.40 -18.52
C ARG A 295 -11.30 -20.59 -18.41
N GLY A 296 -11.80 -20.98 -17.24
CA GLY A 296 -13.24 -21.14 -16.98
C GLY A 296 -14.00 -19.82 -17.15
N ASP A 297 -13.55 -18.77 -16.47
CA ASP A 297 -14.15 -17.43 -16.55
C ASP A 297 -14.14 -16.90 -17.98
N ARG A 298 -13.04 -17.12 -18.73
CA ARG A 298 -12.95 -16.73 -20.14
C ARG A 298 -14.03 -17.38 -21.00
N SER A 299 -14.33 -18.66 -20.79
CA SER A 299 -15.42 -19.34 -21.50
C SER A 299 -16.78 -18.72 -21.18
N TYR A 300 -17.06 -18.40 -19.91
CA TYR A 300 -18.31 -17.75 -19.51
C TYR A 300 -18.44 -16.33 -20.11
N LEU A 301 -17.35 -15.56 -20.14
CA LEU A 301 -17.35 -14.25 -20.80
C LEU A 301 -17.58 -14.37 -22.30
N GLN A 302 -16.90 -15.29 -22.98
CA GLN A 302 -17.08 -15.53 -24.42
C GLN A 302 -18.53 -15.89 -24.76
N GLN A 303 -19.18 -16.72 -23.94
CA GLN A 303 -20.61 -17.05 -24.12
C GLN A 303 -21.54 -15.86 -23.85
N SER A 304 -21.06 -14.84 -23.14
CA SER A 304 -21.82 -13.66 -22.74
C SER A 304 -21.45 -12.39 -23.53
N MET A 305 -20.67 -12.49 -24.62
CA MET A 305 -20.18 -11.32 -25.38
C MET A 305 -21.30 -10.39 -25.82
N ALA A 306 -22.34 -10.93 -26.46
CA ALA A 306 -23.49 -10.14 -26.92
C ALA A 306 -24.21 -9.41 -25.76
N ARG A 307 -24.28 -10.04 -24.58
CA ARG A 307 -24.87 -9.41 -23.38
C ARG A 307 -23.98 -8.27 -22.88
N ILE A 308 -22.67 -8.46 -22.87
CA ILE A 308 -21.71 -7.45 -22.40
C ILE A 308 -21.70 -6.26 -23.36
N GLU A 309 -21.65 -6.51 -24.67
CA GLU A 309 -21.73 -5.47 -25.70
C GLU A 309 -23.02 -4.65 -25.58
N LEU A 310 -24.16 -5.31 -25.40
CA LEU A 310 -25.44 -4.61 -25.19
C LEU A 310 -25.39 -3.74 -23.92
N ALA A 311 -24.93 -4.30 -22.79
CA ALA A 311 -24.90 -3.59 -21.51
C ALA A 311 -23.98 -2.36 -21.52
N VAL A 312 -22.91 -2.38 -22.31
CA VAL A 312 -21.96 -1.27 -22.44
C VAL A 312 -22.52 -0.15 -23.31
N ASN A 313 -23.21 -0.50 -24.40
CA ASN A 313 -23.74 0.46 -25.37
C ASN A 313 -25.12 1.01 -24.99
N GLU A 314 -25.86 0.34 -24.11
CA GLU A 314 -27.14 0.84 -23.60
C GLU A 314 -26.98 1.79 -22.40
N ARG A 315 -28.04 2.58 -22.17
CA ARG A 315 -28.14 3.45 -21.00
C ARG A 315 -28.27 2.60 -19.74
N HIS A 316 -27.42 2.87 -18.76
CA HIS A 316 -27.47 2.27 -17.43
C HIS A 316 -27.67 3.39 -16.41
N ASP A 317 -28.91 3.63 -16.01
CA ASP A 317 -29.30 4.82 -15.23
C ASP A 317 -28.41 5.06 -14.01
N GLU A 318 -28.11 4.02 -13.22
CA GLU A 318 -27.27 4.20 -12.05
C GLU A 318 -25.82 4.58 -12.38
N VAL A 319 -25.18 3.91 -13.35
CA VAL A 319 -23.79 4.15 -13.72
C VAL A 319 -23.66 5.51 -14.40
N ASP A 320 -24.55 5.80 -15.35
CA ASP A 320 -24.53 7.04 -16.12
C ASP A 320 -24.75 8.26 -15.20
N VAL A 321 -25.70 8.18 -14.24
CA VAL A 321 -25.91 9.25 -13.25
C VAL A 321 -24.67 9.46 -12.37
N ARG A 322 -24.00 8.39 -11.94
CA ARG A 322 -22.77 8.47 -11.14
C ARG A 322 -21.63 9.15 -11.90
N VAL A 323 -21.46 8.78 -13.16
CA VAL A 323 -20.45 9.38 -14.05
C VAL A 323 -20.74 10.86 -14.29
N GLU A 324 -22.00 11.22 -14.57
CA GLU A 324 -22.42 12.62 -14.71
C GLU A 324 -22.13 13.46 -13.47
N GLN A 325 -22.44 12.92 -12.29
CA GLN A 325 -22.16 13.59 -11.02
C GLN A 325 -20.66 13.82 -10.82
N GLU A 326 -19.82 12.81 -11.08
CA GLU A 326 -18.37 12.91 -10.89
C GLU A 326 -17.74 13.93 -11.85
N PHE A 327 -18.10 13.90 -13.14
CA PHE A 327 -17.61 14.89 -14.09
C PHE A 327 -18.13 16.31 -13.77
N GLY A 328 -19.37 16.43 -13.30
CA GLY A 328 -19.92 17.70 -12.83
C GLY A 328 -19.20 18.26 -11.59
N LEU A 329 -18.71 17.42 -10.68
CA LEU A 329 -17.87 17.82 -9.55
C LEU A 329 -16.50 18.34 -10.02
N ARG A 330 -15.88 17.64 -10.97
CA ARG A 330 -14.59 18.01 -11.56
C ARG A 330 -14.63 19.35 -12.28
N GLU A 331 -15.67 19.61 -13.07
CA GLU A 331 -15.88 20.89 -13.75
C GLU A 331 -16.01 22.06 -12.76
N ARG A 332 -16.54 21.80 -11.55
CA ARG A 332 -16.68 22.80 -10.47
C ARG A 332 -15.41 22.95 -9.61
N GLY A 333 -14.31 22.30 -9.98
CA GLY A 333 -13.05 22.34 -9.22
C GLY A 333 -13.10 21.62 -7.86
N HIS A 334 -14.17 20.87 -7.59
CA HIS A 334 -14.19 19.94 -6.46
C HIS A 334 -13.61 18.62 -6.97
N LEU A 335 -12.30 18.40 -6.78
CA LEU A 335 -11.81 17.04 -6.63
C LEU A 335 -12.68 16.43 -5.53
N ALA A 336 -13.41 15.36 -5.84
CA ALA A 336 -14.22 14.64 -4.88
C ALA A 336 -13.30 14.26 -3.70
N ALA A 337 -13.33 15.08 -2.66
CA ALA A 337 -12.60 14.87 -1.45
C ALA A 337 -13.70 14.92 -0.41
N VAL A 338 -14.11 13.74 0.03
CA VAL A 338 -15.11 13.51 1.07
C VAL A 338 -16.56 13.70 0.59
N ALA A 339 -17.26 12.57 0.39
CA ALA A 339 -18.70 12.44 0.60
C ALA A 339 -19.05 10.97 0.87
#